data_AF-A0A959B7J9-F1
#
_entry.id   AF-A0A959B7J9-F1
#
_cell.length_a   1.000
_cell.length_b   1.000
_cell.length_c   1.000
_cell.angle_alpha   90.00
_cell.angle_beta   90.00
_cell.angle_gamma   90.00
#
_symmetry.space_group_name_H-M   'P 1'
#
loop_
_entity.id
_entity.type
_entity.pdbx_description
1 polymer ?
#
loop_
_entity_poly.entity_id
_entity_poly.type
_entity_poly.pdbx_seq_one_letter_code
_entity_poly.pdbx_strand_id
1 'polypeptide(L)'
;MKHFWVFPYNAKVDPFETLSKILVHDTARNKLILNDVAIELQKGNKAVIITERREHIQTLEQFLKQSYETVTLSGEDTENSRKEKWKLLEAGHFQVVITTGQFFGEGTDLQNASRLFLVYPFSFKGKLIQYIGRVQRSEVTPVIYDYRDSRIDYLNKLFLKRNKYYRHLERQATLFDDPEDEPPQKDTIQVNRRIKVPMEQLDFQFGLFTFSFTDPQINRELEFEIENYYIRPEFEVLKPYFSKIIGSDKVEVEIYAEMENGQLVAQMASCPDLEKINQDIV
;
A
#
# COMPACT_ATOMS: atom_id res chain seq x y z
N MET A 1 -22.42 10.58 -16.24
CA MET A 1 -21.77 9.24 -16.13
C MET A 1 -20.63 9.16 -17.15
N LYS A 2 -19.38 9.33 -16.73
CA LYS A 2 -18.22 9.06 -17.60
C LYS A 2 -17.92 7.56 -17.53
N HIS A 3 -18.03 6.88 -18.66
CA HIS A 3 -17.64 5.49 -18.82
C HIS A 3 -16.13 5.40 -18.70
N PHE A 4 -15.63 5.08 -17.51
CA PHE A 4 -14.24 4.67 -17.33
C PHE A 4 -14.22 3.16 -17.54
N TRP A 5 -13.58 2.72 -18.61
CA TRP A 5 -13.25 1.31 -18.83
C TRP A 5 -12.57 0.76 -17.56
N VAL A 6 -13.19 -0.23 -16.92
CA VAL A 6 -12.54 -0.99 -15.85
C VAL A 6 -11.68 -2.02 -16.57
N PHE A 7 -10.36 -1.93 -16.40
CA PHE A 7 -9.46 -2.94 -16.94
C PHE A 7 -9.77 -4.28 -16.25
N PRO A 8 -10.12 -5.34 -16.99
CA PRO A 8 -10.38 -6.65 -16.40
C PRO A 8 -9.05 -7.28 -15.97
N TYR A 9 -8.59 -6.96 -14.76
CA TYR A 9 -7.40 -7.59 -14.17
C TYR A 9 -7.78 -8.93 -13.55
N ASN A 10 -7.13 -10.01 -14.00
CA ASN A 10 -7.25 -11.34 -13.44
C ASN A 10 -5.95 -11.72 -12.71
N ALA A 11 -5.99 -11.78 -11.39
CA ALA A 11 -4.81 -12.09 -10.56
C ALA A 11 -4.20 -13.49 -10.80
N LYS A 12 -4.89 -14.40 -11.51
CA LYS A 12 -4.37 -15.71 -11.92
C LYS A 12 -3.59 -15.69 -13.23
N VAL A 13 -3.79 -14.67 -14.07
CA VAL A 13 -3.30 -14.66 -15.46
C VAL A 13 -2.47 -13.42 -15.74
N ASP A 14 -2.80 -12.30 -15.11
CA ASP A 14 -2.17 -11.01 -15.34
C ASP A 14 -1.08 -10.73 -14.29
N PRO A 15 0.18 -10.55 -14.70
CA PRO A 15 1.22 -10.11 -13.81
C PRO A 15 0.95 -8.69 -13.30
N PHE A 16 1.35 -8.41 -12.06
CA PHE A 16 1.27 -7.08 -11.47
C PHE A 16 1.97 -5.99 -12.30
N GLU A 17 2.99 -6.35 -13.09
CA GLU A 17 3.70 -5.40 -13.95
C GLU A 17 2.78 -4.72 -14.98
N THR A 18 1.79 -5.45 -15.52
CA THR A 18 0.81 -4.91 -16.46
C THR A 18 -0.02 -3.83 -15.78
N LEU A 19 -0.49 -4.12 -14.57
CA LEU A 19 -1.27 -3.19 -13.75
C LEU A 19 -0.47 -1.95 -13.36
N SER A 20 0.79 -2.16 -12.98
CA SER A 20 1.76 -1.09 -12.68
C SER A 20 1.92 -0.12 -13.86
N LYS A 21 2.12 -0.63 -15.08
CA LYS A 21 2.23 0.20 -16.29
C LYS A 21 0.95 1.01 -16.54
N ILE A 22 -0.22 0.40 -16.39
CA ILE A 22 -1.50 1.09 -16.57
C ILE A 22 -1.63 2.26 -15.59
N LEU A 23 -1.34 2.04 -14.30
CA LEU A 23 -1.46 3.08 -13.27
C LEU A 23 -0.53 4.27 -13.51
N VAL A 24 0.70 4.00 -13.95
CA VAL A 24 1.72 5.02 -14.22
C VAL A 24 1.32 5.92 -15.40
N HIS A 25 0.66 5.36 -16.40
CA HIS A 25 0.26 6.06 -17.63
C HIS A 25 -1.20 6.54 -17.62
N ASP A 26 -1.94 6.33 -16.52
CA ASP A 26 -3.32 6.81 -16.38
C ASP A 26 -3.34 8.33 -16.24
N THR A 27 -3.79 9.00 -17.31
CA THR A 27 -3.86 10.47 -17.38
C THR A 27 -4.84 11.06 -16.37
N ALA A 28 -5.97 10.40 -16.09
CA ALA A 28 -6.95 10.92 -15.15
C ALA A 28 -6.42 10.85 -13.72
N ARG A 29 -5.76 9.73 -13.38
CA ARG A 29 -5.09 9.52 -12.09
C ARG A 29 -3.95 10.52 -11.88
N ASN A 30 -3.08 10.70 -12.88
CA ASN A 30 -1.97 11.64 -12.79
C ASN A 30 -2.44 13.08 -12.66
N LYS A 31 -3.53 13.47 -13.33
CA LYS A 31 -4.14 14.80 -13.16
C LYS A 31 -4.67 15.02 -11.75
N LEU A 32 -5.32 14.01 -11.15
CA LEU A 32 -5.77 14.10 -9.76
C LEU A 32 -4.57 14.32 -8.83
N ILE A 33 -3.53 13.50 -8.98
CA ILE A 33 -2.29 13.60 -8.20
C ILE A 33 -1.68 15.01 -8.29
N LEU A 34 -1.49 15.49 -9.51
CA LEU A 34 -0.86 16.78 -9.76
C LEU A 34 -1.67 17.95 -9.19
N ASN A 35 -3.01 17.88 -9.28
CA ASN A 35 -3.89 18.91 -8.73
C ASN A 35 -3.79 18.95 -7.20
N ASP A 36 -3.87 17.81 -6.53
CA ASP A 36 -3.80 17.73 -5.07
C ASP A 36 -2.43 18.19 -4.55
N VAL A 37 -1.35 17.81 -5.22
CA VAL A 37 0.00 18.30 -4.94
C VAL A 37 0.07 19.82 -5.12
N ALA A 38 -0.40 20.34 -6.26
CA ALA A 38 -0.35 21.77 -6.55
C ALA A 38 -1.12 22.59 -5.50
N ILE A 39 -2.29 22.13 -5.06
CA ILE A 39 -3.06 22.77 -3.99
C ILE A 39 -2.25 22.89 -2.71
N GLU A 40 -1.53 21.83 -2.31
CA GLU A 40 -0.71 21.86 -1.10
C GLU A 40 0.54 22.74 -1.27
N LEU A 41 1.20 22.70 -2.42
CA LEU A 41 2.36 23.55 -2.70
C LEU A 41 1.98 25.04 -2.73
N GLN A 42 0.80 25.39 -3.26
CA GLN A 42 0.28 26.76 -3.26
C GLN A 42 -0.01 27.30 -1.85
N LYS A 43 -0.32 26.42 -0.89
CA LYS A 43 -0.44 26.77 0.53
C LYS A 43 0.92 26.96 1.22
N GLY A 44 2.04 26.79 0.50
CA GLY A 44 3.39 26.89 1.03
C GLY A 44 3.91 25.60 1.68
N ASN A 45 3.17 24.48 1.58
CA ASN A 45 3.63 23.20 2.10
C ASN A 45 4.70 22.59 1.19
N LYS A 46 5.56 21.76 1.78
CA LYS A 46 6.52 20.93 1.04
C LYS A 46 6.04 19.49 0.97
N ALA A 47 6.14 18.91 -0.21
CA ALA A 47 5.59 17.60 -0.51
C ALA A 47 6.68 16.56 -0.84
N VAL A 48 6.41 15.31 -0.43
CA VAL A 48 7.15 14.13 -0.85
C VAL A 48 6.19 13.22 -1.58
N ILE A 49 6.50 12.89 -2.83
CA ILE A 49 5.73 11.97 -3.65
C ILE A 49 6.50 10.66 -3.76
N ILE A 50 5.94 9.60 -3.20
CA ILE A 50 6.48 8.25 -3.27
C ILE A 50 5.77 7.48 -4.37
N THR A 51 6.56 7.06 -5.35
CA THR A 51 6.17 6.08 -6.37
C THR A 51 7.11 4.86 -6.29
N GLU A 52 6.90 3.82 -7.09
CA GLU A 52 7.85 2.71 -7.21
C GLU A 52 8.33 2.51 -8.65
N ARG A 53 8.01 3.46 -9.55
CA ARG A 53 8.32 3.37 -10.98
C ARG A 53 8.96 4.66 -11.48
N ARG A 54 10.13 4.53 -12.09
CA ARG A 54 10.90 5.66 -12.65
C ARG A 54 10.14 6.42 -13.73
N GLU A 55 9.43 5.72 -14.61
CA GLU A 55 8.59 6.35 -15.65
C GLU A 55 7.53 7.30 -15.03
N HIS A 56 7.03 6.95 -13.85
CA HIS A 56 6.09 7.79 -13.12
C HIS A 56 6.77 9.04 -12.57
N ILE A 57 8.01 8.91 -12.07
CA ILE A 57 8.83 10.06 -11.64
C ILE A 57 8.96 11.06 -12.79
N GLN A 58 9.39 10.59 -13.97
CA GLN A 58 9.57 11.43 -15.15
C GLN A 58 8.28 12.13 -15.57
N THR A 59 7.16 11.39 -15.55
CA THR A 59 5.85 11.94 -15.89
C THR A 59 5.46 13.06 -14.93
N LEU A 60 5.52 12.83 -13.63
CA LEU A 60 5.14 13.82 -12.61
C LEU A 60 6.09 15.02 -12.60
N GLU A 61 7.40 14.78 -12.73
CA GLU A 61 8.43 15.82 -12.79
C GLU A 61 8.19 16.77 -13.97
N GLN A 62 7.83 16.25 -15.15
CA GLN A 62 7.60 17.06 -16.34
C GLN A 62 6.52 18.13 -16.12
N PHE A 63 5.48 17.83 -15.33
CA PHE A 63 4.44 18.78 -15.00
C PHE A 63 4.85 19.72 -13.86
N LEU A 64 5.42 19.19 -12.77
CA LEU A 64 5.69 19.98 -11.57
C LEU A 64 6.87 20.96 -11.74
N LYS A 65 7.91 20.59 -12.49
CA LYS A 65 9.11 21.43 -12.68
C LYS A 65 8.86 22.75 -13.40
N GLN A 66 7.71 22.89 -14.06
CA GLN A 66 7.33 24.11 -14.76
C GLN A 66 6.91 25.24 -13.80
N SER A 67 6.49 24.88 -12.58
CA SER A 67 5.91 25.81 -11.63
C SER A 67 6.48 25.70 -10.22
N TYR A 68 7.21 24.63 -9.91
CA TYR A 68 7.71 24.35 -8.58
C TYR A 68 9.15 23.85 -8.60
N GLU A 69 9.91 24.20 -7.57
CA GLU A 69 11.24 23.63 -7.31
C GLU A 69 11.12 22.12 -7.03
N THR A 70 11.36 21.32 -8.07
CA THR A 70 11.14 19.88 -8.08
C THR A 70 12.48 19.15 -8.06
N VAL A 71 12.65 18.25 -7.10
CA VAL A 71 13.84 17.38 -7.00
C VAL A 71 13.40 15.92 -7.18
N THR A 72 14.07 15.19 -8.05
CA THR A 72 13.79 13.77 -8.29
C THR A 72 14.91 12.90 -7.73
N LEU A 73 14.58 11.77 -7.11
CA LEU A 73 15.55 10.78 -6.63
C LEU A 73 15.18 9.40 -7.15
N SER A 74 16.14 8.71 -7.77
CA SER A 74 15.93 7.36 -8.30
C SER A 74 17.23 6.55 -8.28
N GLY A 75 17.11 5.24 -8.49
CA GLY A 75 18.28 4.36 -8.46
C GLY A 75 19.23 4.41 -9.62
N GLU A 76 18.86 5.13 -10.67
CA GLU A 76 19.76 5.40 -11.80
C GLU A 76 20.60 6.66 -11.58
N ASP A 77 20.37 7.41 -10.50
CA ASP A 77 21.19 8.58 -10.18
C ASP A 77 22.62 8.15 -9.87
N THR A 78 23.56 8.69 -10.66
CA THR A 78 25.00 8.57 -10.38
C THR A 78 25.31 9.12 -9.00
N GLU A 79 26.40 8.67 -8.41
CA GLU A 79 26.81 9.12 -7.06
C GLU A 79 26.94 10.65 -6.98
N ASN A 80 27.46 11.29 -8.03
CA ASN A 80 27.60 12.75 -8.09
C ASN A 80 26.24 13.46 -8.21
N SER A 81 25.37 13.04 -9.14
CA SER A 81 24.00 13.59 -9.28
C SER A 81 23.25 13.50 -7.95
N ARG A 82 23.37 12.36 -7.27
CA ARG A 82 22.75 12.11 -5.98
C ARG A 82 23.26 13.06 -4.90
N LYS A 83 24.59 13.25 -4.79
CA LYS A 83 25.18 14.20 -3.84
C LYS A 83 24.71 15.63 -4.06
N GLU A 84 24.58 16.06 -5.32
CA GLU A 84 24.09 17.40 -5.65
C GLU A 84 22.62 17.58 -5.27
N LYS A 85 21.78 16.62 -5.60
CA LYS A 85 20.36 16.62 -5.21
C LYS A 85 20.19 16.63 -3.70
N TRP A 86 20.98 15.83 -2.96
CA TRP A 86 20.95 15.85 -1.50
C TRP A 86 21.34 17.20 -0.90
N LYS A 87 22.34 17.88 -1.44
CA LYS A 87 22.69 19.23 -1.00
C LYS A 87 21.53 20.21 -1.14
N LEU A 88 20.75 20.12 -2.22
CA LEU A 88 19.54 20.95 -2.41
C LEU A 88 18.48 20.64 -1.34
N LEU A 89 18.29 19.35 -1.05
CA LEU A 89 17.30 18.88 -0.06
C LEU A 89 17.69 19.29 1.36
N GLU A 90 18.96 19.12 1.74
CA GLU A 90 19.51 19.52 3.04
C GLU A 90 19.48 21.03 3.24
N ALA A 91 19.75 21.80 2.20
CA ALA A 91 19.61 23.26 2.21
C ALA A 91 18.13 23.73 2.21
N GLY A 92 17.19 22.81 2.00
CA GLY A 92 15.76 23.12 1.95
C GLY A 92 15.29 23.84 0.67
N HIS A 93 16.11 23.85 -0.38
CA HIS A 93 15.82 24.45 -1.69
C HIS A 93 15.00 23.49 -2.56
N PHE A 94 13.78 23.22 -2.10
CA PHE A 94 12.79 22.44 -2.83
C PHE A 94 11.38 22.74 -2.32
N GLN A 95 10.40 22.54 -3.20
CA GLN A 95 8.98 22.50 -2.87
C GLN A 95 8.45 21.08 -2.92
N VAL A 96 8.94 20.25 -3.84
CA VAL A 96 8.49 18.87 -4.00
C VAL A 96 9.64 17.92 -4.31
N VAL A 97 9.63 16.78 -3.63
CA VAL A 97 10.52 15.65 -3.92
C VAL A 97 9.71 14.52 -4.53
N ILE A 98 10.18 13.93 -5.62
CA ILE A 98 9.58 12.73 -6.21
C ILE A 98 10.62 11.61 -6.16
N THR A 99 10.30 10.49 -5.50
CA THR A 99 11.28 9.42 -5.27
C THR A 99 10.68 8.03 -5.37
N THR A 100 11.54 7.03 -5.61
CA THR A 100 11.15 5.63 -5.41
C THR A 100 11.32 5.19 -3.96
N GLY A 101 10.53 4.19 -3.55
CA GLY A 101 10.50 3.69 -2.18
C GLY A 101 11.86 3.24 -1.64
N GLN A 102 12.67 2.61 -2.48
CA GLN A 102 14.03 2.17 -2.11
C GLN A 102 14.93 3.35 -1.73
N PHE A 103 14.87 4.46 -2.46
CA PHE A 103 15.78 5.60 -2.27
C PHE A 103 15.38 6.47 -1.09
N PHE A 104 14.09 6.51 -0.80
CA PHE A 104 13.61 7.09 0.44
C PHE A 104 14.03 6.28 1.68
N GLY A 105 14.24 4.97 1.51
CA GLY A 105 14.65 4.09 2.58
C GLY A 105 16.12 4.17 2.99
N GLU A 106 17.01 4.51 2.05
CA GLU A 106 18.48 4.49 2.19
C GLU A 106 19.13 5.86 2.50
N GLY A 107 18.42 6.98 2.27
CA GLY A 107 18.96 8.35 2.36
C GLY A 107 18.89 9.06 3.72
N THR A 108 19.40 10.29 3.77
CA THR A 108 19.21 11.26 4.86
C THR A 108 17.78 11.81 4.86
N ASP A 109 17.32 12.28 6.00
CA ASP A 109 15.91 12.56 6.24
C ASP A 109 15.47 13.92 5.69
N LEU A 110 14.24 13.98 5.18
CA LEU A 110 13.67 15.22 4.63
C LEU A 110 13.05 16.04 5.75
N GLN A 111 13.87 16.82 6.44
CA GLN A 111 13.51 17.52 7.69
C GLN A 111 12.37 18.56 7.55
N ASN A 112 11.91 18.87 6.34
CA ASN A 112 10.99 19.99 6.08
C ASN A 112 9.72 19.62 5.30
N ALA A 113 9.46 18.35 5.04
CA ALA A 113 8.25 17.94 4.33
C ALA A 113 7.07 17.75 5.29
N SER A 114 5.92 18.32 4.96
CA SER A 114 4.69 18.21 5.76
C SER A 114 3.60 17.38 5.08
N ARG A 115 3.79 17.02 3.80
CA ARG A 115 2.85 16.28 2.97
C ARG A 115 3.51 15.05 2.36
N LEU A 116 2.92 13.89 2.59
CA LEU A 116 3.37 12.62 2.02
C LEU A 116 2.31 12.10 1.05
N PHE A 117 2.64 12.01 -0.23
CA PHE A 117 1.78 11.48 -1.28
C PHE A 117 2.24 10.07 -1.64
N LEU A 118 1.42 9.06 -1.33
CA LEU A 118 1.65 7.67 -1.68
C LEU A 118 0.89 7.38 -2.98
N VAL A 119 1.57 7.55 -4.11
CA VAL A 119 0.93 7.50 -5.44
C VAL A 119 1.09 6.15 -6.13
N TYR A 120 1.73 5.18 -5.48
CA TYR A 120 1.90 3.82 -6.00
C TYR A 120 1.34 2.79 -5.01
N PRO A 121 0.63 1.74 -5.46
CA PRO A 121 0.03 0.75 -4.57
C PRO A 121 1.06 -0.20 -3.95
N PHE A 122 0.95 -0.46 -2.65
CA PHE A 122 1.78 -1.44 -1.92
C PHE A 122 1.08 -1.91 -0.63
N SER A 123 1.36 -3.11 -0.11
CA SER A 123 0.74 -3.61 1.15
C SER A 123 1.68 -3.60 2.35
N PHE A 124 2.99 -3.61 2.12
CA PHE A 124 3.97 -3.89 3.17
C PHE A 124 3.99 -2.80 4.27
N LYS A 125 3.56 -3.18 5.47
CA LYS A 125 3.51 -2.30 6.65
C LYS A 125 4.86 -1.67 6.98
N GLY A 126 5.96 -2.41 6.87
CA GLY A 126 7.31 -1.89 7.16
C GLY A 126 7.70 -0.72 6.25
N LYS A 127 7.36 -0.80 4.96
CA LYS A 127 7.55 0.30 3.99
C LYS A 127 6.73 1.52 4.40
N LEU A 128 5.46 1.34 4.78
CA LEU A 128 4.60 2.44 5.21
C LEU A 128 5.17 3.16 6.44
N ILE A 129 5.60 2.40 7.46
CA ILE A 129 6.24 2.93 8.67
C ILE A 129 7.49 3.74 8.31
N GLN A 130 8.34 3.17 7.45
CA GLN A 130 9.55 3.83 7.00
C GLN A 130 9.22 5.14 6.26
N TYR A 131 8.21 5.14 5.40
CA TYR A 131 7.82 6.34 4.67
C TYR A 131 7.30 7.44 5.59
N ILE A 132 6.45 7.08 6.55
CA ILE A 132 5.94 8.05 7.52
C ILE A 132 7.08 8.60 8.37
N GLY A 133 7.93 7.75 8.95
CA GLY A 133 9.00 8.16 9.86
C GLY A 133 10.11 8.99 9.21
N ARG A 134 10.31 8.89 7.90
CA ARG A 134 11.28 9.71 7.15
C ARG A 134 10.75 11.11 6.82
N VAL A 135 9.42 11.30 6.83
CA VAL A 135 8.78 12.62 6.73
C VAL A 135 8.51 13.21 8.11
N GLN A 136 8.11 12.38 9.07
CA GLN A 136 7.74 12.76 10.43
C GLN A 136 9.00 12.95 11.30
N ARG A 137 9.43 14.21 11.47
CA ARG A 137 10.55 14.56 12.37
C ARG A 137 10.36 15.81 13.23
N SER A 138 9.18 16.40 13.20
CA SER A 138 8.74 17.36 14.23
C SER A 138 7.62 16.74 15.06
N GLU A 139 7.10 17.45 16.06
CA GLU A 139 5.85 17.04 16.75
C GLU A 139 4.65 16.98 15.79
N VAL A 140 4.77 17.53 14.57
CA VAL A 140 3.70 17.55 13.58
C VAL A 140 3.70 16.26 12.76
N THR A 141 2.64 15.49 12.92
CA THR A 141 2.31 14.35 12.06
C THR A 141 2.09 14.84 10.62
N PRO A 142 2.76 14.25 9.61
CA PRO A 142 2.56 14.65 8.22
C PRO A 142 1.14 14.30 7.76
N VAL A 143 0.58 15.13 6.88
CA VAL A 143 -0.68 14.80 6.21
C VAL A 143 -0.37 13.82 5.07
N ILE A 144 -0.99 12.65 5.13
CA ILE A 144 -0.77 11.57 4.17
C ILE A 144 -1.91 11.55 3.15
N TYR A 145 -1.55 11.64 1.87
CA TYR A 145 -2.42 11.43 0.73
C TYR A 145 -2.16 10.04 0.16
N ASP A 146 -3.00 9.06 0.49
CA ASP A 146 -2.88 7.68 0.01
C ASP A 146 -3.88 7.38 -1.09
N TYR A 147 -3.39 7.18 -2.32
CA TYR A 147 -4.24 7.00 -3.51
C TYR A 147 -4.84 5.60 -3.54
N ARG A 148 -6.18 5.53 -3.49
CA ARG A 148 -6.95 4.29 -3.49
C ARG A 148 -7.59 4.01 -4.85
N ASP A 149 -7.06 3.01 -5.55
CA ASP A 149 -7.60 2.53 -6.82
C ASP A 149 -8.73 1.49 -6.58
N SER A 150 -9.87 1.93 -6.03
CA SER A 150 -10.93 1.06 -5.49
C SER A 150 -11.71 0.22 -6.51
N ARG A 151 -11.57 0.52 -7.81
CA ARG A 151 -12.26 -0.21 -8.90
C ARG A 151 -11.53 -1.47 -9.33
N ILE A 152 -10.32 -1.69 -8.84
CA ILE A 152 -9.52 -2.88 -9.09
C ILE A 152 -9.34 -3.58 -7.75
N ASP A 153 -10.01 -4.71 -7.57
CA ASP A 153 -10.12 -5.39 -6.27
C ASP A 153 -8.75 -5.69 -5.65
N TYR A 154 -7.80 -6.14 -6.47
CA TYR A 154 -6.42 -6.36 -6.06
C TYR A 154 -5.78 -5.11 -5.43
N LEU A 155 -5.89 -3.94 -6.09
CA LEU A 155 -5.32 -2.68 -5.57
C LEU A 155 -6.07 -2.17 -4.34
N ASN A 156 -7.39 -2.36 -4.32
CA ASN A 156 -8.22 -2.01 -3.18
C ASN A 156 -7.79 -2.80 -1.93
N LYS A 157 -7.50 -4.10 -2.06
CA LYS A 157 -7.01 -4.92 -0.95
C LYS A 157 -5.65 -4.46 -0.43
N LEU A 158 -4.73 -4.05 -1.31
CA LEU A 158 -3.47 -3.44 -0.89
C LEU A 158 -3.70 -2.18 -0.02
N PHE A 159 -4.66 -1.34 -0.41
CA PHE A 159 -5.07 -0.19 0.40
C PHE A 159 -5.68 -0.60 1.74
N LEU A 160 -6.58 -1.59 1.77
CA LEU A 160 -7.21 -2.06 3.02
C LEU A 160 -6.17 -2.59 4.03
N LYS A 161 -5.11 -3.24 3.55
CA LYS A 161 -3.97 -3.67 4.39
C LYS A 161 -3.25 -2.47 5.01
N ARG A 162 -2.99 -1.41 4.24
CA ARG A 162 -2.41 -0.15 4.76
C ARG A 162 -3.36 0.56 5.72
N ASN A 163 -4.66 0.61 5.42
CA ASN A 163 -5.65 1.28 6.23
C ASN A 163 -5.83 0.64 7.62
N LYS A 164 -5.64 -0.69 7.74
CA LYS A 164 -5.52 -1.35 9.05
C LYS A 164 -4.47 -0.68 9.94
N TYR A 165 -3.35 -0.25 9.36
CA TYR A 165 -2.29 0.42 10.08
C TYR A 165 -2.63 1.88 10.41
N TYR A 166 -3.20 2.66 9.48
CA TYR A 166 -3.66 4.02 9.78
C TYR A 166 -4.64 4.04 10.96
N ARG A 167 -5.61 3.13 10.97
CA ARG A 167 -6.59 3.01 12.06
C ARG A 167 -5.94 2.62 13.39
N HIS A 168 -4.89 1.82 13.36
CA HIS A 168 -4.12 1.51 14.56
C HIS A 168 -3.43 2.76 15.12
N LEU A 169 -2.88 3.62 14.27
CA LEU A 169 -2.27 4.89 14.67
C LEU A 169 -3.32 5.87 15.21
N GLU A 170 -4.45 6.02 14.52
CA GLU A 170 -5.56 6.89 14.96
C GLU A 170 -6.07 6.48 16.35
N ARG A 171 -6.29 5.17 16.59
CA ARG A 171 -6.71 4.68 17.90
C ARG A 171 -5.69 4.97 19.00
N GLN A 172 -4.40 4.86 18.68
CA GLN A 172 -3.35 5.21 19.63
C GLN A 172 -3.38 6.71 19.93
N ALA A 173 -3.54 7.57 18.94
CA ALA A 173 -3.66 9.02 19.14
C ALA A 173 -4.86 9.36 20.06
N THR A 174 -6.05 8.83 19.75
CA THR A 174 -7.27 9.09 20.54
C THR A 174 -7.19 8.59 21.99
N LEU A 175 -6.33 7.61 22.30
CA LEU A 175 -6.13 7.15 23.69
C LEU A 175 -5.35 8.17 24.54
N PHE A 176 -4.69 9.14 23.91
CA PHE A 176 -3.93 10.20 24.56
C PHE A 176 -4.61 11.57 24.48
N ASP A 177 -5.75 11.69 23.80
CA ASP A 177 -6.54 12.92 23.69
C ASP A 177 -7.55 13.04 24.85
N ASP A 178 -7.88 14.27 25.25
CA ASP A 178 -8.90 14.53 26.26
C ASP A 178 -10.30 14.10 25.75
N PRO A 179 -11.18 13.56 26.61
CA PRO A 179 -12.47 12.95 26.22
C PRO A 179 -13.51 13.92 25.61
N GLU A 180 -13.18 15.20 25.42
CA GLU A 180 -14.09 16.21 24.88
C GLU A 180 -14.16 16.23 23.34
N ASP A 181 -13.22 15.59 22.65
CA ASP A 181 -13.12 15.56 21.17
C ASP A 181 -13.51 14.20 20.55
N GLU A 182 -14.30 13.36 21.23
CA GLU A 182 -14.72 12.08 20.64
C GLU A 182 -15.51 12.30 19.33
N PRO A 183 -14.99 11.84 18.17
CA PRO A 183 -15.73 11.92 16.93
C PRO A 183 -17.03 11.10 17.03
N PRO A 184 -18.06 11.41 16.21
CA PRO A 184 -19.35 10.72 16.29
C PRO A 184 -19.17 9.21 16.26
N GLN A 185 -19.91 8.52 17.12
CA GLN A 185 -19.86 7.07 17.30
C GLN A 185 -20.11 6.38 15.95
N LYS A 186 -19.03 5.88 15.33
CA LYS A 186 -19.08 5.21 14.04
C LYS A 186 -19.59 3.78 14.24
N ASP A 187 -20.62 3.37 13.49
CA ASP A 187 -21.07 1.97 13.45
C ASP A 187 -19.94 1.10 12.90
N THR A 188 -19.22 0.47 13.83
CA THR A 188 -18.00 -0.28 13.53
C THR A 188 -18.17 -1.73 13.94
N ILE A 189 -17.90 -2.65 13.02
CA ILE A 189 -17.87 -4.09 13.28
C ILE A 189 -16.45 -4.57 13.05
N GLN A 190 -15.84 -5.17 14.08
CA GLN A 190 -14.51 -5.76 13.98
C GLN A 190 -14.58 -7.26 14.18
N VAL A 191 -14.01 -7.99 13.22
CA VAL A 191 -13.88 -9.44 13.25
C VAL A 191 -12.41 -9.78 13.38
N ASN A 192 -12.08 -10.50 14.45
CA ASN A 192 -10.79 -11.16 14.63
C ASN A 192 -11.07 -12.64 14.96
N ARG A 193 -10.67 -13.54 14.07
CA ARG A 193 -10.94 -14.97 14.19
C ARG A 193 -9.69 -15.75 13.84
N ARG A 194 -9.57 -16.91 14.48
CA ARG A 194 -8.68 -17.97 14.07
C ARG A 194 -9.51 -19.10 13.49
N ILE A 195 -9.26 -19.43 12.23
CA ILE A 195 -10.03 -20.40 11.46
C ILE A 195 -9.12 -21.48 10.88
N LYS A 196 -9.67 -22.66 10.61
CA LYS A 196 -8.98 -23.72 9.89
C LYS A 196 -9.46 -23.74 8.45
N VAL A 197 -8.57 -23.47 7.51
CA VAL A 197 -8.86 -23.47 6.08
C VAL A 197 -8.28 -24.73 5.45
N PRO A 198 -9.10 -25.61 4.84
CA PRO A 198 -8.60 -26.74 4.05
C PRO A 198 -7.68 -26.27 2.92
N MET A 199 -6.58 -26.99 2.70
CA MET A 199 -5.65 -26.73 1.60
C MET A 199 -6.36 -26.71 0.24
N GLU A 200 -7.38 -27.54 0.06
CA GLU A 200 -8.20 -27.57 -1.16
C GLU A 200 -8.97 -26.27 -1.41
N GLN A 201 -9.35 -25.54 -0.35
CA GLN A 201 -10.08 -24.27 -0.42
C GLN A 201 -9.17 -23.04 -0.60
N LEU A 202 -7.85 -23.21 -0.48
CA LEU A 202 -6.89 -22.15 -0.80
C LEU A 202 -6.74 -22.08 -2.32
N ASP A 203 -6.96 -20.94 -2.93
CA ASP A 203 -6.69 -20.71 -4.35
C ASP A 203 -5.33 -20.04 -4.54
N PHE A 204 -4.47 -20.64 -5.37
CA PHE A 204 -3.10 -20.18 -5.57
C PHE A 204 -3.04 -19.21 -6.75
N GLN A 205 -2.52 -18.03 -6.47
CA GLN A 205 -2.37 -16.95 -7.45
C GLN A 205 -0.90 -16.52 -7.51
N PHE A 206 -0.56 -15.56 -8.36
CA PHE A 206 0.81 -15.05 -8.41
C PHE A 206 1.21 -14.40 -7.09
N GLY A 207 2.02 -15.11 -6.30
CA GLY A 207 2.54 -14.60 -5.04
C GLY A 207 1.54 -14.59 -3.88
N LEU A 208 0.38 -15.24 -4.03
CA LEU A 208 -0.71 -15.17 -3.05
C LEU A 208 -1.40 -16.53 -2.87
N PHE A 209 -1.76 -16.82 -1.62
CA PHE A 209 -2.85 -17.76 -1.30
C PHE A 209 -4.12 -16.96 -1.03
N THR A 210 -5.25 -17.39 -1.59
CA THR A 210 -6.55 -16.72 -1.40
C THR A 210 -7.60 -17.69 -0.91
N PHE A 211 -8.59 -17.21 -0.15
CA PHE A 211 -9.73 -18.04 0.28
C PHE A 211 -10.90 -17.15 0.69
N SER A 212 -12.13 -17.66 0.61
CA SER A 212 -13.33 -16.95 1.03
C SER A 212 -13.80 -17.38 2.42
N PHE A 213 -14.28 -16.42 3.21
CA PHE A 213 -14.86 -16.68 4.52
C PHE A 213 -16.04 -15.74 4.79
N THR A 214 -17.13 -16.28 5.31
CA THR A 214 -18.31 -15.51 5.72
C THR A 214 -18.37 -15.48 7.25
N ASP A 215 -18.13 -14.31 7.85
CA ASP A 215 -18.31 -14.14 9.30
C ASP A 215 -19.79 -13.83 9.61
N PRO A 216 -20.42 -14.52 10.59
CA PRO A 216 -21.81 -14.27 10.97
C PRO A 216 -22.11 -12.82 11.40
N GLN A 217 -21.13 -12.08 11.92
CA GLN A 217 -21.33 -10.68 12.35
C GLN A 217 -21.36 -9.71 11.17
N ILE A 218 -20.60 -10.01 10.11
CA ILE A 218 -20.57 -9.18 8.90
C ILE A 218 -21.70 -9.59 7.95
N ASN A 219 -22.09 -10.87 7.97
CA ASN A 219 -23.10 -11.47 7.08
C ASN A 219 -22.79 -11.20 5.59
N ARG A 220 -21.51 -11.23 5.25
CA ARG A 220 -20.99 -11.03 3.88
C ARG A 220 -19.78 -11.94 3.69
N GLU A 221 -19.68 -12.53 2.51
CA GLU A 221 -18.49 -13.26 2.10
C GLU A 221 -17.34 -12.29 1.83
N LEU A 222 -16.21 -12.54 2.46
CA LEU A 222 -14.97 -11.78 2.29
C LEU A 222 -13.89 -12.72 1.75
N GLU A 223 -13.21 -12.29 0.69
CA GLU A 223 -12.04 -12.99 0.15
C GLU A 223 -10.78 -12.45 0.82
N PHE A 224 -10.04 -13.33 1.50
CA PHE A 224 -8.80 -13.03 2.20
C PHE A 224 -7.58 -13.45 1.37
N GLU A 225 -6.47 -12.76 1.58
CA GLU A 225 -5.21 -13.01 0.87
C GLU A 225 -4.04 -13.10 1.84
N ILE A 226 -3.18 -14.09 1.64
CA ILE A 226 -1.94 -14.31 2.36
C ILE A 226 -0.78 -14.26 1.35
N GLU A 227 0.17 -13.36 1.59
CA GLU A 227 1.32 -13.16 0.72
C GLU A 227 2.34 -14.30 0.83
N ASN A 228 2.74 -14.84 -0.31
CA ASN A 228 3.85 -15.78 -0.44
C ASN A 228 4.50 -15.62 -1.82
N TYR A 229 5.63 -14.92 -1.90
CA TYR A 229 6.28 -14.54 -3.17
C TYR A 229 6.72 -15.72 -4.05
N TYR A 230 6.77 -16.93 -3.51
CA TYR A 230 7.21 -18.13 -4.22
C TYR A 230 6.05 -18.89 -4.85
N ILE A 231 4.82 -18.71 -4.35
CA ILE A 231 3.66 -19.44 -4.89
C ILE A 231 3.27 -18.93 -6.28
N ARG A 232 2.80 -19.85 -7.12
CA ARG A 232 2.34 -19.62 -8.49
C ARG A 232 1.05 -20.40 -8.74
N PRO A 233 0.18 -19.94 -9.66
CA PRO A 233 -1.05 -20.65 -10.00
C PRO A 233 -0.84 -22.12 -10.41
N GLU A 234 0.28 -22.42 -11.09
CA GLU A 234 0.60 -23.77 -11.56
C GLU A 234 0.86 -24.76 -10.41
N PHE A 235 1.15 -24.27 -9.20
CA PHE A 235 1.39 -25.10 -8.02
C PHE A 235 0.12 -25.61 -7.34
N GLU A 236 -1.07 -25.27 -7.85
CA GLU A 236 -2.35 -25.86 -7.44
C GLU A 236 -2.30 -27.40 -7.39
N VAL A 237 -1.66 -28.02 -8.38
CA VAL A 237 -1.53 -29.49 -8.47
C VAL A 237 -0.63 -30.08 -7.37
N LEU A 238 0.16 -29.25 -6.69
CA LEU A 238 1.08 -29.63 -5.62
C LEU A 238 0.46 -29.51 -4.22
N LYS A 239 -0.81 -29.11 -4.08
CA LYS A 239 -1.54 -29.08 -2.79
C LYS A 239 -1.37 -30.34 -1.91
N PRO A 240 -1.43 -31.57 -2.45
CA PRO A 240 -1.18 -32.78 -1.65
C PRO A 240 0.24 -32.87 -1.10
N TYR A 241 1.23 -32.36 -1.85
CA TYR A 241 2.62 -32.30 -1.42
C TYR A 241 2.81 -31.25 -0.31
N PHE A 242 2.25 -30.06 -0.47
CA PHE A 242 2.31 -29.02 0.57
C PHE A 242 1.60 -29.43 1.86
N SER A 243 0.48 -30.15 1.76
CA SER A 243 -0.21 -30.70 2.95
C SER A 243 0.69 -31.64 3.75
N LYS A 244 1.51 -32.46 3.07
CA LYS A 244 2.49 -33.35 3.74
C LYS A 244 3.60 -32.57 4.43
N ILE A 245 4.10 -31.50 3.81
CA ILE A 245 5.14 -30.63 4.38
C ILE A 245 4.64 -29.91 5.63
N ILE A 246 3.42 -29.38 5.56
CA ILE A 246 2.79 -28.69 6.70
C ILE A 246 2.43 -29.70 7.80
N GLY A 247 2.15 -30.95 7.43
CA GLY A 247 1.74 -32.02 8.34
C GLY A 247 0.22 -32.07 8.57
N SER A 248 -0.56 -31.35 7.76
CA SER A 248 -2.03 -31.31 7.84
C SER A 248 -2.63 -30.95 6.48
N ASP A 249 -3.85 -31.42 6.22
CA ASP A 249 -4.71 -31.02 5.10
C ASP A 249 -5.38 -29.66 5.31
N LYS A 250 -5.19 -29.04 6.48
CA LYS A 250 -5.75 -27.73 6.86
C LYS A 250 -4.66 -26.85 7.41
N VAL A 251 -4.79 -25.54 7.18
CA VAL A 251 -3.92 -24.52 7.76
C VAL A 251 -4.69 -23.66 8.74
N GLU A 252 -4.03 -23.26 9.83
CA GLU A 252 -4.61 -22.33 10.81
C GLU A 252 -4.32 -20.89 10.38
N VAL A 253 -5.39 -20.14 10.09
CA VAL A 253 -5.32 -18.77 9.58
C VAL A 253 -5.92 -17.81 10.60
N GLU A 254 -5.18 -16.75 10.90
CA GLU A 254 -5.70 -15.60 11.64
C GLU A 254 -6.22 -14.57 10.65
N ILE A 255 -7.51 -14.22 10.77
CA ILE A 255 -8.17 -13.24 9.93
C ILE A 255 -8.59 -12.02 10.74
N TYR A 256 -8.47 -10.86 10.10
CA TYR A 256 -8.96 -9.58 10.59
C TYR A 256 -9.77 -8.89 9.50
N ALA A 257 -10.96 -8.42 9.84
CA ALA A 257 -11.75 -7.54 8.99
C ALA A 257 -12.43 -6.46 9.84
N GLU A 258 -12.55 -5.27 9.26
CA GLU A 258 -13.23 -4.15 9.90
C GLU A 258 -14.17 -3.48 8.91
N MET A 259 -15.42 -3.35 9.34
CA MET A 259 -16.48 -2.65 8.64
C MET A 259 -16.76 -1.33 9.36
N GLU A 260 -16.89 -0.25 8.62
CA GLU A 260 -17.35 1.06 9.12
C GLU A 260 -18.49 1.53 8.23
N ASN A 261 -19.65 1.83 8.82
CA ASN A 261 -20.86 2.24 8.08
C ASN A 261 -21.22 1.26 6.94
N GLY A 262 -21.06 -0.05 7.19
CA GLY A 262 -21.32 -1.11 6.21
C GLY A 262 -20.27 -1.26 5.10
N GLN A 263 -19.21 -0.47 5.09
CA GLN A 263 -18.11 -0.58 4.12
C GLN A 263 -16.91 -1.29 4.73
N LEU A 264 -16.28 -2.20 3.96
CA LEU A 264 -15.02 -2.82 4.36
C LEU A 264 -13.90 -1.77 4.29
N VAL A 265 -13.32 -1.46 5.45
CA VAL A 265 -12.28 -0.43 5.59
C VAL A 265 -10.92 -1.00 5.93
N ALA A 266 -10.84 -2.18 6.53
CA ALA A 266 -9.57 -2.88 6.74
C ALA A 266 -9.74 -4.39 6.66
N GLN A 267 -8.73 -5.08 6.13
CA GLN A 267 -8.73 -6.53 5.98
C GLN A 267 -7.30 -7.07 5.99
N MET A 268 -7.07 -8.21 6.62
CA MET A 268 -5.79 -8.92 6.64
C MET A 268 -5.99 -10.39 6.97
N ALA A 269 -5.12 -11.25 6.43
CA ALA A 269 -4.95 -12.62 6.89
C ALA A 269 -3.46 -12.94 7.08
N SER A 270 -3.16 -13.82 8.03
CA SER A 270 -1.81 -14.34 8.28
C SER A 270 -1.86 -15.82 8.62
N CYS A 271 -0.90 -16.59 8.12
CA CYS A 271 -0.81 -18.03 8.35
C CYS A 271 0.66 -18.47 8.39
N PRO A 272 1.22 -18.71 9.59
CA PRO A 272 2.60 -19.17 9.74
C PRO A 272 2.89 -20.50 9.02
N ASP A 273 1.89 -21.38 8.88
CA ASP A 273 2.07 -22.67 8.20
C ASP A 273 2.39 -22.50 6.71
N LEU A 274 1.81 -21.49 6.05
CA LEU A 274 2.04 -21.22 4.63
C LEU A 274 3.39 -20.55 4.37
N GLU A 275 4.06 -20.01 5.39
CA GLU A 275 5.44 -19.51 5.28
C GLU A 275 6.45 -20.65 5.08
N LYS A 276 6.09 -21.88 5.47
CA LYS A 276 6.93 -23.07 5.24
C LYS A 276 7.12 -23.34 3.75
N ILE A 277 6.15 -22.98 2.90
CA ILE A 277 6.26 -23.13 1.44
C ILE A 277 7.14 -21.99 0.92
N ASN A 278 8.44 -22.25 0.82
CA ASN A 278 9.44 -21.27 0.43
C ASN A 278 10.21 -21.72 -0.82
N GLN A 279 11.21 -20.94 -1.24
CA GLN A 279 12.01 -21.21 -2.44
C GLN A 279 12.63 -22.61 -2.49
N ASP A 280 12.95 -23.23 -1.35
CA ASP A 280 13.58 -24.56 -1.32
C ASP A 280 12.58 -25.69 -1.56
N ILE A 281 11.28 -25.37 -1.47
CA ILE A 281 10.16 -26.33 -1.54
C ILE A 281 9.45 -26.29 -2.90
N VAL A 282 9.40 -25.12 -3.56
CA VAL A 282 8.69 -24.90 -4.83
C VAL A 282 9.59 -24.83 -6.06
#